data_AF-A0A1G7JX45-F1
#
_entry.id   AF-A0A1G7JX45-F1
#
_cell.length_a   1.000
_cell.length_b   1.000
_cell.length_c   1.000
_cell.angle_alpha   90.00
_cell.angle_beta   90.00
_cell.angle_gamma   90.00
#
_symmetry.space_group_name_H-M   'P 1'
#
loop_
_entity.id
_entity.type
_entity.pdbx_description
1 polymer ?
#
loop_
_entity_poly.entity_id
_entity_poly.type
_entity_poly.pdbx_seq_one_letter_code
_entity_poly.pdbx_strand_id
1 'polypeptide(L)'
;MDDKWILEQSESTANGRFLSSSIVVISILATCCAIAISIYAWVQSNKVNEATEKLQQSFSKLQADYEELKRDNSKQGFTINQLQNNLLYANIQHDMEENVVSDHLILDKIYFDDIVYRKGTSGTTIDVRTQPEFNTKYAGSGKFTLSDKELNNVVTTFMQAARDQYEWCLEMYSMDAVAPDWNELTHTITIHNYDLGTYHNGVFTPVKK
;
A
#
# COMPACT_ATOMS: atom_id res chain seq x y z
N MET A 1 -113.78 0.42 -57.97
CA MET A 1 -112.58 1.24 -58.25
C MET A 1 -111.37 0.43 -57.84
N ASP A 2 -111.17 -0.74 -58.44
CA ASP A 2 -110.79 -0.98 -59.85
C ASP A 2 -109.30 -0.69 -60.06
N ASP A 3 -108.55 -1.79 -60.17
CA ASP A 3 -107.37 -2.04 -61.00
C ASP A 3 -106.26 -0.99 -61.12
N LYS A 4 -105.04 -1.39 -60.73
CA LYS A 4 -103.95 -1.56 -61.71
C LYS A 4 -102.74 -2.35 -61.17
N TRP A 5 -102.32 -3.30 -62.00
CA TRP A 5 -101.10 -4.09 -61.97
C TRP A 5 -99.83 -3.28 -62.35
N ILE A 6 -98.67 -3.97 -62.22
CA ILE A 6 -97.35 -3.85 -62.92
C ILE A 6 -96.21 -3.61 -61.90
N LEU A 7 -95.43 -4.65 -61.52
CA LEU A 7 -94.11 -5.08 -62.06
C LEU A 7 -93.06 -3.95 -61.96
N GLU A 8 -91.82 -4.11 -61.51
CA GLU A 8 -90.80 -5.11 -61.85
C GLU A 8 -89.52 -4.80 -61.03
N GLN A 9 -88.63 -5.77 -60.88
CA GLN A 9 -87.29 -5.59 -60.31
C GLN A 9 -86.38 -4.77 -61.25
N SER A 10 -85.42 -4.00 -60.71
CA SER A 10 -84.18 -3.70 -61.43
C SER A 10 -82.96 -3.52 -60.50
N GLU A 11 -82.13 -4.56 -60.49
CA GLU A 11 -80.66 -4.61 -60.48
C GLU A 11 -79.77 -3.45 -59.97
N SER A 12 -78.82 -3.87 -59.12
CA SER A 12 -77.35 -3.69 -59.21
C SER A 12 -76.76 -2.32 -59.53
N THR A 13 -75.87 -1.82 -58.66
CA THR A 13 -74.48 -1.55 -59.06
C THR A 13 -73.53 -1.29 -57.90
N ALA A 14 -72.38 -1.96 -57.95
CA ALA A 14 -71.20 -1.75 -57.11
C ALA A 14 -70.62 -0.34 -57.32
N ASN A 15 -70.23 0.32 -56.23
CA ASN A 15 -69.53 1.62 -56.26
C ASN A 15 -68.10 1.45 -55.76
N GLY A 16 -67.14 1.37 -56.69
CA GLY A 16 -65.73 1.67 -56.45
C GLY A 16 -65.51 3.19 -56.48
N ARG A 17 -64.97 3.75 -55.39
CA ARG A 17 -64.68 5.20 -55.27
C ARG A 17 -63.21 5.48 -55.61
N PHE A 18 -62.99 6.27 -56.66
CA PHE A 18 -61.71 6.92 -56.98
C PHE A 18 -61.43 8.06 -55.98
N LEU A 19 -60.23 8.07 -55.38
CA LEU A 19 -59.74 9.17 -54.52
C LEU A 19 -59.12 10.27 -55.40
N SER A 20 -59.42 11.54 -55.07
CA SER A 20 -58.98 12.71 -55.83
C SER A 20 -57.48 12.97 -55.67
N SER A 21 -56.84 13.37 -56.77
CA SER A 21 -55.39 13.58 -56.92
C SER A 21 -54.79 14.51 -55.85
N SER A 22 -55.57 15.44 -55.31
CA SER A 22 -55.15 16.39 -54.27
C SER A 22 -54.91 15.74 -52.90
N ILE A 23 -55.64 14.67 -52.57
CA ILE A 23 -55.45 13.93 -51.30
C ILE A 23 -54.17 13.10 -51.36
N VAL A 24 -53.84 12.57 -52.55
CA VAL A 24 -52.60 11.80 -52.79
C VAL A 24 -51.36 12.68 -52.69
N VAL A 25 -51.40 13.93 -53.17
CA VAL A 25 -50.25 14.84 -53.09
C VAL A 25 -49.98 15.30 -51.64
N ILE A 26 -51.04 15.58 -50.87
CA ILE A 26 -50.90 16.00 -49.46
C ILE A 26 -50.39 14.84 -48.60
N SER A 27 -50.83 13.60 -48.85
CA SER A 27 -50.35 12.44 -48.10
C SER A 27 -48.87 12.15 -48.38
N ILE A 28 -48.42 12.26 -49.64
CA ILE A 28 -47.01 12.09 -50.01
C ILE A 28 -46.14 13.17 -49.32
N LEU A 29 -46.57 14.44 -49.32
CA LEU A 29 -45.80 15.52 -48.70
C LEU A 29 -45.68 15.33 -47.17
N ALA A 30 -46.77 14.92 -46.50
CA ALA A 30 -46.77 14.64 -45.07
C ALA A 30 -45.88 13.43 -44.71
N THR A 31 -45.89 12.37 -45.54
CA THR A 31 -45.01 11.21 -45.35
C THR A 31 -43.54 11.57 -45.54
N CYS A 32 -43.19 12.41 -46.52
CA CYS A 32 -41.81 12.89 -46.70
C CYS A 32 -41.34 13.74 -45.52
N CYS A 33 -42.19 14.63 -44.98
CA CYS A 33 -41.86 15.41 -43.79
C CYS A 33 -41.67 14.53 -42.54
N ALA A 34 -42.53 13.51 -42.35
CA ALA A 34 -42.38 12.57 -41.25
C ALA A 34 -41.06 11.78 -41.34
N ILE A 35 -40.70 11.29 -42.53
CA ILE A 35 -39.41 10.59 -42.76
C ILE A 35 -38.23 11.53 -42.48
N ALA A 36 -38.28 12.79 -42.93
CA ALA A 36 -37.22 13.76 -42.68
C ALA A 36 -37.06 14.07 -41.18
N ILE A 37 -38.17 14.20 -40.44
CA ILE A 37 -38.16 14.39 -38.98
C ILE A 37 -37.63 13.14 -38.27
N SER A 38 -38.00 11.94 -38.72
CA SER A 38 -37.48 10.68 -38.18
C SER A 38 -35.98 10.51 -38.43
N ILE A 39 -35.49 10.85 -39.63
CA ILE A 39 -34.05 10.83 -39.94
C ILE A 39 -33.31 11.87 -39.11
N TYR A 40 -33.84 13.09 -38.96
CA TYR A 40 -33.23 14.12 -38.13
C TYR A 40 -33.19 13.74 -36.64
N ALA A 41 -34.28 13.18 -36.11
CA ALA A 41 -34.37 12.66 -34.74
C ALA A 41 -33.40 11.49 -34.53
N TRP A 42 -33.26 10.59 -35.51
CA TRP A 42 -32.31 9.48 -35.47
C TRP A 42 -30.85 9.95 -35.51
N VAL A 43 -30.53 10.93 -36.37
CA VAL A 43 -29.18 11.53 -36.43
C VAL A 43 -28.82 12.24 -35.13
N GLN A 44 -29.76 12.97 -34.52
CA GLN A 44 -29.53 13.59 -33.21
C GLN A 44 -29.45 12.55 -32.08
N SER A 45 -30.27 11.50 -32.12
CA SER A 45 -30.19 10.38 -31.18
C SER A 45 -28.84 9.66 -31.27
N ASN A 46 -28.30 9.43 -32.48
CA ASN A 46 -26.98 8.82 -32.64
C ASN A 46 -25.86 9.73 -32.13
N LYS A 47 -25.93 11.05 -32.37
CA LYS A 47 -24.96 12.01 -31.82
C LYS A 47 -25.03 12.07 -30.29
N VAL A 48 -26.23 12.01 -29.71
CA VAL A 48 -26.44 11.96 -28.26
C VAL A 48 -25.95 10.63 -27.67
N ASN A 49 -26.16 9.52 -28.36
CA ASN A 49 -25.66 8.21 -27.95
C ASN A 49 -24.12 8.17 -28.01
N GLU A 50 -23.50 8.63 -29.09
CA GLU A 50 -22.04 8.74 -29.18
C GLU A 50 -21.45 9.69 -28.13
N ALA A 51 -22.12 10.81 -27.84
CA ALA A 51 -21.70 11.73 -26.79
C ALA A 51 -21.83 11.09 -25.40
N THR A 52 -22.90 10.34 -25.15
CA THR A 52 -23.12 9.58 -23.92
C THR A 52 -22.07 8.49 -23.74
N GLU A 53 -21.75 7.72 -24.79
CA GLU A 53 -20.72 6.68 -24.77
C GLU A 53 -19.33 7.27 -24.52
N LYS A 54 -18.96 8.36 -25.21
CA LYS A 54 -17.68 9.07 -25.00
C LYS A 54 -17.59 9.65 -23.59
N LEU A 55 -18.69 10.17 -23.06
CA LEU A 55 -18.75 10.69 -21.70
C LEU A 55 -18.59 9.56 -20.67
N GLN A 56 -19.29 8.44 -20.86
CA GLN A 56 -19.18 7.27 -19.99
C GLN A 56 -17.77 6.67 -20.03
N GLN A 57 -17.16 6.57 -21.21
CA GLN A 57 -15.77 6.14 -21.37
C GLN A 57 -14.79 7.10 -20.68
N SER A 58 -15.02 8.41 -20.79
CA SER A 58 -14.20 9.42 -20.11
C SER A 58 -14.33 9.34 -18.58
N PHE A 59 -15.53 9.07 -18.06
CA PHE A 59 -15.75 8.82 -16.63
C PHE A 59 -15.04 7.56 -16.15
N SER A 60 -15.15 6.45 -16.88
CA SER A 60 -14.44 5.21 -16.52
C SER A 60 -12.93 5.38 -16.55
N LYS A 61 -12.40 6.11 -17.53
CA LYS A 61 -10.97 6.44 -17.59
C LYS A 61 -10.54 7.32 -16.42
N LEU A 62 -11.29 8.39 -16.14
CA LEU A 62 -10.99 9.29 -15.02
C LEU A 62 -11.03 8.58 -13.67
N GLN A 63 -11.95 7.63 -13.48
CA GLN A 63 -12.02 6.81 -12.29
C GLN A 63 -10.81 5.85 -12.17
N ALA A 64 -10.39 5.25 -13.29
CA ALA A 64 -9.20 4.41 -13.31
C ALA A 64 -7.93 5.22 -12.99
N ASP A 65 -7.77 6.39 -13.61
CA ASP A 65 -6.65 7.32 -13.36
C ASP A 65 -6.65 7.80 -11.89
N TYR A 66 -7.83 8.07 -11.31
CA TYR A 66 -7.95 8.44 -9.88
C TYR A 66 -7.52 7.31 -8.94
N GLU A 67 -7.96 6.08 -9.18
CA GLU A 67 -7.57 4.92 -8.37
C GLU A 67 -6.07 4.59 -8.55
N GLU A 68 -5.52 4.77 -9.75
CA GLU A 68 -4.09 4.65 -9.98
C GLU A 68 -3.29 5.70 -9.20
N LEU A 69 -3.66 6.97 -9.30
CA LEU A 69 -3.01 8.07 -8.58
C LEU A 69 -3.12 7.90 -7.06
N LYS A 70 -4.25 7.39 -6.57
CA LYS A 70 -4.44 7.04 -5.16
C LYS A 70 -3.52 5.90 -4.71
N ARG A 71 -3.32 4.87 -5.53
CA ARG A 71 -2.38 3.76 -5.24
C ARG A 71 -0.94 4.23 -5.26
N ASP A 72 -0.56 5.09 -6.19
CA ASP A 72 0.82 5.56 -6.28
C ASP A 72 1.14 6.54 -5.14
N ASN A 73 0.19 7.41 -4.77
CA ASN A 73 0.34 8.27 -3.61
C ASN A 73 0.43 7.46 -2.30
N SER A 74 -0.32 6.37 -2.15
CA SER A 74 -0.20 5.50 -0.97
C SER A 74 1.12 4.75 -0.91
N LYS A 75 1.65 4.28 -2.05
CA LYS A 75 3.00 3.69 -2.15
C LYS A 75 4.09 4.71 -1.81
N GLN A 76 3.96 5.94 -2.31
CA GLN A 76 4.91 7.02 -2.01
C GLN A 76 4.87 7.38 -0.53
N GLY A 77 3.68 7.53 0.07
CA GLY A 77 3.53 7.76 1.51
C GLY A 77 4.16 6.64 2.35
N PHE A 78 3.98 5.39 1.95
CA PHE A 78 4.64 4.24 2.59
C PHE A 78 6.16 4.34 2.49
N THR A 79 6.70 4.66 1.30
CA THR A 79 8.15 4.79 1.07
C THR A 79 8.75 5.94 1.89
N ILE A 80 8.07 7.08 1.97
CA ILE A 80 8.51 8.24 2.77
C ILE A 80 8.58 7.86 4.25
N ASN A 81 7.55 7.21 4.78
CA ASN A 81 7.54 6.77 6.18
C ASN A 81 8.68 5.77 6.46
N GLN A 82 8.94 4.83 5.55
CA GLN A 82 10.07 3.89 5.69
C GLN A 82 11.42 4.61 5.71
N LEU A 83 11.65 5.55 4.78
CA LEU A 83 12.89 6.34 4.76
C LEU A 83 13.04 7.18 6.04
N GLN A 84 11.95 7.76 6.53
CA GLN A 84 11.95 8.53 7.77
C GLN A 84 12.36 7.66 8.96
N ASN A 85 11.74 6.51 9.21
CA ASN A 85 12.17 5.73 10.37
C ASN A 85 13.54 5.06 10.15
N ASN A 86 13.95 4.71 8.91
CA ASN A 86 15.33 4.27 8.67
C ASN A 86 16.36 5.36 9.04
N LEU A 87 16.07 6.63 8.73
CA LEU A 87 16.91 7.75 9.15
C LEU A 87 16.93 7.90 10.68
N LEU A 88 15.78 7.74 11.33
CA LEU A 88 15.73 7.80 12.80
C LEU A 88 16.52 6.64 13.44
N TYR A 89 16.41 5.41 12.92
CA TYR A 89 17.26 4.32 13.40
C TYR A 89 18.74 4.58 13.16
N ALA A 90 19.13 5.17 12.01
CA ALA A 90 20.51 5.56 11.78
C ALA A 90 21.01 6.57 12.82
N ASN A 91 20.16 7.51 13.25
CA ASN A 91 20.49 8.43 14.34
C ASN A 91 20.59 7.72 15.69
N ILE A 92 19.66 6.81 16.02
CA ILE A 92 19.74 5.99 17.23
C ILE A 92 21.05 5.19 17.25
N GLN A 93 21.41 4.55 16.14
CA GLN A 93 22.66 3.80 16.03
C GLN A 93 23.85 4.70 16.32
N HIS A 94 23.92 5.85 15.66
CA HIS A 94 24.99 6.81 15.85
C HIS A 94 25.08 7.34 17.29
N ASP A 95 23.95 7.63 17.91
CA ASP A 95 23.92 8.14 19.29
C ASP A 95 24.21 7.06 20.33
N MET A 96 24.02 5.78 20.01
CA MET A 96 24.41 4.68 20.88
C MET A 96 25.91 4.38 20.77
N GLU A 97 26.48 4.48 19.56
CA GLU A 97 27.90 4.25 19.28
C GLU A 97 28.78 5.09 20.22
N GLU A 98 29.74 4.43 20.88
CA GLU A 98 30.66 4.99 21.88
C GLU A 98 30.03 5.58 23.17
N ASN A 99 28.72 5.84 23.20
CA ASN A 99 28.00 6.35 24.38
C ASN A 99 27.51 5.25 25.31
N VAL A 100 27.30 4.03 24.79
CA VAL A 100 26.98 2.86 25.62
C VAL A 100 28.27 2.29 26.21
N VAL A 101 28.43 2.47 27.52
CA VAL A 101 29.64 2.09 28.25
C VAL A 101 29.27 1.34 29.53
N SER A 102 30.04 0.28 29.80
CA SER A 102 30.06 -0.45 31.07
C SER A 102 31.48 -0.48 31.63
N ASP A 103 31.66 -1.07 32.81
CA ASP A 103 32.97 -1.29 33.43
C ASP A 103 33.95 -2.11 32.55
N HIS A 104 33.44 -2.88 31.59
CA HIS A 104 34.25 -3.85 30.85
C HIS A 104 34.24 -3.65 29.34
N LEU A 105 33.11 -3.16 28.80
CA LEU A 105 32.82 -3.09 27.39
C LEU A 105 32.30 -1.71 27.00
N ILE A 106 32.65 -1.27 25.81
CA ILE A 106 32.14 -0.10 25.11
C ILE A 106 31.47 -0.58 23.82
N LEU A 107 30.33 0.00 23.47
CA LEU A 107 29.72 -0.21 22.17
C LEU A 107 30.56 0.45 21.09
N ASP A 108 31.09 -0.35 20.16
CA ASP A 108 31.77 0.18 18.97
C ASP A 108 30.75 0.48 17.88
N LYS A 109 29.87 -0.49 17.59
CA LYS A 109 28.87 -0.39 16.52
C LYS A 109 27.58 -1.10 16.88
N ILE A 110 26.48 -0.57 16.36
CA ILE A 110 25.19 -1.25 16.39
C ILE A 110 24.50 -1.18 15.03
N TYR A 111 24.02 -2.32 14.58
CA TYR A 111 23.24 -2.47 13.36
C TYR A 111 21.87 -3.05 13.68
N PHE A 112 20.79 -2.36 13.30
CA PHE A 112 19.45 -2.94 13.34
C PHE A 112 19.20 -3.73 12.05
N ASP A 113 19.09 -5.05 12.16
CA ASP A 113 18.89 -5.94 11.02
C ASP A 113 17.49 -5.75 10.46
N ASP A 114 17.42 -5.54 9.13
CA ASP A 114 16.25 -5.37 8.27
C ASP A 114 14.94 -5.22 9.06
N ILE A 115 14.66 -3.98 9.49
CA ILE A 115 13.49 -3.62 10.28
C ILE A 115 12.27 -3.72 9.38
N VAL A 116 11.82 -4.94 9.12
CA VAL A 116 10.58 -5.20 8.42
C VAL A 116 9.49 -4.64 9.34
N TYR A 117 8.92 -3.50 8.92
CA TYR A 117 7.86 -2.72 9.58
C TYR A 117 6.55 -3.46 9.91
N ARG A 118 6.58 -4.79 9.93
CA ARG A 118 5.50 -5.65 10.42
C ARG A 118 6.13 -6.70 11.31
N LYS A 119 5.92 -6.58 12.63
CA LYS A 119 6.03 -7.62 13.66
C LYS A 119 6.53 -8.96 13.09
N GLY A 120 7.84 -9.14 13.08
CA GLY A 120 8.45 -10.29 12.42
C GLY A 120 9.97 -10.20 12.39
N THR A 121 10.57 -10.33 13.57
CA THR A 121 12.01 -10.57 13.83
C THR A 121 12.98 -9.61 13.15
N SER A 122 13.03 -8.38 13.66
CA SER A 122 14.22 -7.53 13.56
C SER A 122 15.24 -8.01 14.60
N GLY A 123 16.45 -8.32 14.18
CA GLY A 123 17.59 -8.55 15.07
C GLY A 123 18.39 -7.27 15.24
N THR A 124 19.37 -7.28 16.13
CA THR A 124 20.44 -6.28 16.08
C THR A 124 21.78 -6.96 16.13
N THR A 125 22.75 -6.47 15.38
CA THR A 125 24.15 -6.83 15.54
C THR A 125 24.86 -5.73 16.33
N ILE A 126 25.49 -6.11 17.43
CA ILE A 126 26.21 -5.23 18.34
C ILE A 126 27.68 -5.66 18.34
N ASP A 127 28.59 -4.78 17.90
CA ASP A 127 30.02 -4.97 18.06
C ASP A 127 30.51 -4.15 19.26
N VAL A 128 31.28 -4.80 20.12
CA VAL A 128 31.84 -4.20 21.32
C VAL A 128 33.35 -4.19 21.27
N ARG A 129 33.94 -3.28 22.04
CA ARG A 129 35.37 -3.28 22.35
C ARG A 129 35.57 -3.30 23.86
N THR A 130 36.70 -3.84 24.29
CA THR A 130 37.06 -3.85 25.71
C THR A 130 37.45 -2.45 26.19
N GLN A 131 37.12 -2.16 27.44
CA GLN A 131 37.77 -1.07 28.18
C GLN A 131 39.28 -1.35 28.31
N PRO A 132 40.15 -0.32 28.34
CA PRO A 132 41.60 -0.50 28.42
C PRO A 132 42.06 -1.45 29.54
N GLU A 133 41.49 -1.30 30.74
CA GLU A 133 41.75 -2.12 31.92
C GLU A 133 41.28 -3.58 31.78
N PHE A 134 40.25 -3.81 30.95
CA PHE A 134 39.69 -5.15 30.73
C PHE A 134 40.32 -5.89 29.55
N ASN A 135 41.14 -5.21 28.74
CA ASN A 135 41.69 -5.76 27.51
C ASN A 135 42.54 -7.03 27.73
N THR A 136 43.19 -7.16 28.89
CA THR A 136 43.97 -8.35 29.26
C THR A 136 43.15 -9.64 29.36
N LYS A 137 41.82 -9.54 29.47
CA LYS A 137 40.90 -10.68 29.50
C LYS A 137 40.50 -11.17 28.11
N TYR A 138 40.73 -10.39 27.07
CA TYR A 138 40.44 -10.78 25.70
C TYR A 138 41.62 -11.57 25.12
N ALA A 139 41.37 -12.83 24.76
CA ALA A 139 42.36 -13.76 24.21
C ALA A 139 42.42 -13.72 22.67
N GLY A 140 41.63 -12.87 22.02
CA GLY A 140 41.50 -12.82 20.57
C GLY A 140 40.40 -13.73 20.02
N SER A 141 39.99 -13.46 18.77
CA SER A 141 39.03 -14.26 17.99
C SER A 141 37.73 -14.60 18.75
N GLY A 142 37.12 -13.59 19.40
CA GLY A 142 35.87 -13.78 20.14
C GLY A 142 36.01 -14.55 21.45
N LYS A 143 37.24 -14.78 21.94
CA LYS A 143 37.48 -15.55 23.17
C LYS A 143 37.94 -14.65 24.30
N PHE A 144 37.35 -14.86 25.47
CA PHE A 144 37.81 -14.32 26.74
C PHE A 144 38.44 -15.41 27.60
N THR A 145 39.39 -15.04 28.46
CA THR A 145 39.97 -15.90 29.51
C THR A 145 39.08 -15.99 30.76
N LEU A 146 37.80 -15.63 30.62
CA LEU A 146 36.80 -15.63 31.67
C LEU A 146 36.08 -16.98 31.71
N SER A 147 35.56 -17.34 32.88
CA SER A 147 34.56 -18.40 32.97
C SER A 147 33.25 -17.99 32.26
N ASP A 148 32.43 -18.96 31.88
CA ASP A 148 31.14 -18.68 31.22
C ASP A 148 30.22 -17.82 32.11
N LYS A 149 30.29 -18.00 33.44
CA LYS A 149 29.53 -17.20 34.40
C LYS A 149 30.00 -15.74 34.43
N GLU A 150 31.31 -15.50 34.42
CA GLU A 150 31.86 -14.15 34.39
C GLU A 150 31.55 -13.46 33.06
N LEU A 151 31.71 -14.16 31.94
CA LEU A 151 31.37 -13.62 30.62
C LEU A 151 29.88 -13.27 30.53
N ASN A 152 29.00 -14.14 31.04
CA ASN A 152 27.56 -13.87 31.08
C ASN A 152 27.23 -12.61 31.91
N ASN A 153 27.86 -12.44 33.07
CA ASN A 153 27.68 -11.23 33.87
C ASN A 153 28.16 -9.97 33.13
N VAL A 154 29.36 -10.01 32.54
CA VAL A 154 29.93 -8.90 31.77
C VAL A 154 29.00 -8.47 30.64
N VAL A 155 28.54 -9.43 29.84
CA VAL A 155 27.68 -9.15 28.69
C VAL A 155 26.29 -8.68 29.15
N THR A 156 25.70 -9.31 30.16
CA THR A 156 24.36 -8.93 30.64
C THR A 156 24.36 -7.52 31.23
N THR A 157 25.36 -7.14 32.01
CA THR A 157 25.50 -5.77 32.52
C THR A 157 25.66 -4.76 31.39
N PHE A 158 26.47 -5.07 30.38
CA PHE A 158 26.62 -4.22 29.20
C PHE A 158 25.29 -4.07 28.43
N MET A 159 24.55 -5.17 28.24
CA MET A 159 23.26 -5.16 27.55
C MET A 159 22.18 -4.39 28.30
N GLN A 160 22.27 -4.30 29.63
CA GLN A 160 21.41 -3.39 30.40
C GLN A 160 21.72 -1.93 30.09
N ALA A 161 23.01 -1.55 30.07
CA ALA A 161 23.40 -0.19 29.68
C ALA A 161 22.98 0.16 28.23
N ALA A 162 23.11 -0.81 27.32
CA ALA A 162 22.66 -0.65 25.93
C ALA A 162 21.14 -0.45 25.83
N ARG A 163 20.37 -1.20 26.63
CA ARG A 163 18.93 -1.05 26.73
C ARG A 163 18.54 0.34 27.24
N ASP A 164 19.17 0.79 28.33
CA ASP A 164 18.86 2.09 28.94
C ASP A 164 19.12 3.23 27.95
N GLN A 165 20.22 3.16 27.18
CA GLN A 165 20.52 4.12 26.13
C GLN A 165 19.52 4.04 24.96
N TYR A 166 19.12 2.83 24.55
CA TYR A 166 18.10 2.66 23.52
C TYR A 166 16.78 3.30 23.93
N GLU A 167 16.30 3.04 25.16
CA GLU A 167 15.08 3.65 25.70
C GLU A 167 15.18 5.19 25.72
N TRP A 168 16.33 5.75 26.12
CA TRP A 168 16.56 7.20 26.05
C TRP A 168 16.50 7.73 24.61
N CYS A 169 17.09 7.04 23.64
CA CYS A 169 17.02 7.41 22.24
C CYS A 169 15.59 7.34 21.70
N LEU A 170 14.79 6.34 22.09
CA LEU A 170 13.40 6.24 21.67
C LEU A 170 12.57 7.44 22.13
N GLU A 171 12.75 7.89 23.37
CA GLU A 171 12.10 9.09 23.89
C GLU A 171 12.56 10.34 23.11
N MET A 172 13.87 10.50 22.92
CA MET A 172 14.47 11.64 22.20
C MET A 172 13.94 11.77 20.76
N TYR A 173 13.79 10.64 20.06
CA TYR A 173 13.32 10.60 18.67
C TYR A 173 11.81 10.37 18.53
N SER A 174 11.07 10.30 19.64
CA SER A 174 9.63 10.03 19.67
C SER A 174 9.24 8.74 18.92
N MET A 175 10.03 7.69 19.11
CA MET A 175 9.90 6.40 18.41
C MET A 175 9.21 5.30 19.25
N ASP A 176 8.81 5.59 20.49
CA ASP A 176 8.25 4.60 21.43
C ASP A 176 7.06 3.80 20.87
N ALA A 177 6.26 4.40 20.00
CA ALA A 177 5.06 3.78 19.43
C ALA A 177 5.34 2.85 18.24
N VAL A 178 6.52 2.95 17.62
CA VAL A 178 6.84 2.26 16.36
C VAL A 178 8.06 1.37 16.46
N ALA A 179 8.92 1.61 17.42
CA ALA A 179 10.13 0.83 17.62
C ALA A 179 9.84 -0.54 18.23
N PRO A 180 10.60 -1.58 17.87
CA PRO A 180 10.50 -2.87 18.51
C PRO A 180 10.92 -2.77 19.98
N ASP A 181 10.26 -3.54 20.84
CA ASP A 181 10.69 -3.70 22.24
C ASP A 181 12.08 -4.34 22.25
N TRP A 182 13.00 -3.78 23.04
CA TRP A 182 14.36 -4.29 23.19
C TRP A 182 14.38 -5.79 23.50
N ASN A 183 13.49 -6.27 24.37
CA ASN A 183 13.45 -7.68 24.77
C ASN A 183 12.86 -8.59 23.70
N GLU A 184 12.11 -8.05 22.73
CA GLU A 184 11.63 -8.80 21.56
C GLU A 184 12.75 -8.99 20.51
N LEU A 185 13.79 -8.14 20.54
CA LEU A 185 14.93 -8.25 19.65
C LEU A 185 15.86 -9.41 20.06
N THR A 186 16.43 -10.06 19.06
CA THR A 186 17.59 -10.93 19.26
C THR A 186 18.83 -10.12 18.94
N HIS A 187 19.71 -9.95 19.92
CA HIS A 187 20.94 -9.19 19.76
C HIS A 187 22.11 -10.15 19.54
N THR A 188 22.68 -10.14 18.34
CA THR A 188 23.95 -10.81 18.06
C THR A 188 25.07 -9.94 18.59
N ILE A 189 25.90 -10.48 19.47
CA ILE A 189 26.98 -9.74 20.14
C ILE A 189 28.31 -10.23 19.59
N THR A 190 29.12 -9.28 19.15
CA THR A 190 30.43 -9.51 18.53
C THR A 190 31.50 -8.66 19.21
N ILE A 191 32.75 -9.11 19.15
CA ILE A 191 33.92 -8.29 19.51
C ILE A 191 34.91 -8.32 18.36
N HIS A 192 35.23 -7.15 17.81
CA HIS A 192 36.05 -7.04 16.61
C HIS A 192 35.52 -7.93 15.46
N ASN A 193 34.20 -8.00 15.30
CA ASN A 193 33.48 -8.84 14.33
C ASN A 193 33.61 -10.37 14.57
N TYR A 194 34.04 -10.81 15.76
CA TYR A 194 33.97 -12.23 16.15
C TYR A 194 32.79 -12.46 17.09
N ASP A 195 31.97 -13.46 16.81
CA ASP A 195 30.79 -13.79 17.61
C ASP A 195 31.15 -14.15 19.05
N LEU A 196 30.49 -13.49 20.00
CA LEU A 196 30.48 -13.84 21.42
C LEU A 196 29.26 -14.69 21.76
N GLY A 197 28.12 -14.37 21.18
CA GLY A 197 26.86 -15.07 21.44
C GLY A 197 25.65 -14.21 21.10
N THR A 198 24.49 -14.64 21.56
CA THR A 198 23.24 -13.91 21.41
C THR A 198 22.67 -13.51 22.76
N TYR A 199 22.03 -12.36 22.82
CA TYR A 199 21.26 -11.91 23.97
C TYR A 199 19.81 -11.73 23.55
N HIS A 200 18.90 -12.32 24.32
CA HIS A 200 17.47 -12.20 24.07
C HIS A 200 16.72 -12.30 25.40
N ASN A 201 15.78 -11.38 25.62
CA ASN A 201 14.90 -11.36 26.79
C ASN A 201 15.66 -11.55 28.12
N GLY A 202 16.72 -10.79 28.35
CA GLY A 202 17.50 -10.85 29.58
C GLY A 202 18.54 -11.97 29.66
N VAL A 203 18.64 -12.84 28.66
CA VAL A 203 19.48 -14.04 28.70
C VAL A 203 20.56 -14.00 27.64
N PHE A 204 21.82 -14.02 28.06
CA PHE A 204 22.97 -14.22 27.18
C PHE A 204 23.27 -15.72 26.97
N THR A 205 23.38 -16.11 25.70
CA THR A 205 23.76 -17.45 25.25
C THR A 205 25.08 -17.37 24.48
N PRO A 206 26.22 -17.82 25.04
CA PRO A 206 27.51 -17.76 24.36
C PRO A 206 27.58 -18.71 23.17
N VAL A 207 28.39 -18.38 22.17
CA VAL A 207 28.75 -19.32 21.10
C VAL A 207 29.43 -20.56 21.71
N LYS A 208 28.98 -21.75 21.31
CA LYS A 208 29.61 -23.01 21.73
C LYS A 208 31.02 -23.08 21.14
N LYS A 209 32.02 -23.18 22.02
CA LYS A 209 33.44 -23.31 21.67
C LYS A 209 33.82 -24.73 21.27
#